data_AF-A0A919R1D4-F1
#
_entry.id   AF-A0A919R1D4-F1
#
_cell.length_a   1.000
_cell.length_b   1.000
_cell.length_c   1.000
_cell.angle_alpha   90.00
_cell.angle_beta   90.00
_cell.angle_gamma   90.00
#
_symmetry.space_group_name_H-M   'P 1'
#
loop_
_entity.id
_entity.type
_entity.pdbx_description
1 polymer ?
#
loop_
_entity_poly.entity_id
_entity_poly.type
_entity_poly.pdbx_seq_one_letter_code
_entity_poly.pdbx_strand_id
1 'polypeptide(L)'
;MTQRSRKTTAVLIGIGTATGVLLAGCGGDRQHDQGALKPLVVREQVSSVAQGTGGYVVSWAGVLANPNRWHFAENVAATMVGRDAAGKEVVRMEQPLDAVPPGGSLKFTGQATASVRPAQVKVTYRPAQWRQAARVPSAFVPFPVTATSTEKLGNGSYLVAGSVANPYQKAATSLVVTALLRDRAGRLIGGATTYVDDVRAGRPRRFVLTVENLAGAGPVARADIAARTWGSSARPYEELALSGALPPSTARPRTPPFARDRGSQAMPGDRRQ
;
A
#
# COMPACT_ATOMS: atom_id res chain seq x y z
N MET A 1 -15.21 -69.85 15.33
CA MET A 1 -15.21 -71.32 15.12
C MET A 1 -14.98 -71.55 13.64
N THR A 2 -13.96 -72.22 13.12
CA THR A 2 -12.94 -73.09 13.70
C THR A 2 -11.83 -73.23 12.64
N GLN A 3 -10.60 -72.96 13.05
CA GLN A 3 -9.34 -73.63 12.68
C GLN A 3 -9.34 -74.59 11.47
N ARG A 4 -8.44 -74.36 10.50
CA ARG A 4 -7.56 -75.43 9.96
C ARG A 4 -6.30 -74.86 9.30
N SER A 5 -5.18 -75.21 9.93
CA SER A 5 -3.79 -75.06 9.48
C SER A 5 -3.31 -76.39 8.88
N ARG A 6 -2.39 -76.32 7.90
CA ARG A 6 -1.39 -77.30 7.37
C ARG A 6 -1.23 -77.04 5.85
N LYS A 7 -0.06 -76.96 5.21
CA LYS A 7 1.30 -77.48 5.45
C LYS A 7 2.33 -76.69 4.62
N THR A 8 3.51 -76.47 5.20
CA THR A 8 4.87 -76.78 4.68
C THR A 8 5.19 -76.55 3.19
N THR A 9 6.25 -75.78 2.88
CA THR A 9 7.57 -76.29 2.40
C THR A 9 8.51 -75.13 2.04
N ALA A 10 9.78 -75.29 2.43
CA ALA A 10 10.93 -74.40 2.25
C ALA A 10 11.36 -74.25 0.78
N VAL A 11 12.09 -73.17 0.45
CA VAL A 11 13.42 -73.21 -0.21
C VAL A 11 14.14 -71.90 0.09
N LEU A 12 15.40 -72.04 0.51
CA LEU A 12 16.36 -70.98 0.83
C LEU A 12 17.48 -71.09 -0.23
N ILE A 13 17.51 -70.17 -1.20
CA ILE A 13 18.61 -69.88 -2.13
C ILE A 13 18.43 -68.39 -2.43
N GLY A 14 19.33 -67.45 -2.17
CA GLY A 14 20.77 -67.50 -2.26
C GLY A 14 21.21 -66.57 -3.39
N ILE A 15 21.94 -65.50 -3.03
CA ILE A 15 22.87 -64.72 -3.88
C ILE A 15 22.24 -63.62 -4.76
N GLY A 16 22.71 -62.38 -4.56
CA GLY A 16 22.45 -61.28 -5.48
C GLY A 16 22.71 -59.88 -4.89
N THR A 17 23.87 -59.63 -4.29
CA THR A 17 24.33 -58.28 -3.99
C THR A 17 24.69 -57.56 -5.30
N ALA A 18 23.76 -56.74 -5.79
CA ALA A 18 24.05 -55.71 -6.78
C ALA A 18 23.48 -54.39 -6.28
N THR A 19 24.36 -53.62 -5.65
CA THR A 19 24.15 -52.27 -5.15
C THR A 19 23.90 -51.31 -6.31
N GLY A 20 22.66 -51.27 -6.80
CA GLY A 20 22.19 -50.22 -7.70
C GLY A 20 21.84 -48.99 -6.87
N VAL A 21 22.77 -48.04 -6.76
CA VAL A 21 22.51 -46.71 -6.21
C VAL A 21 21.49 -46.04 -7.11
N LEU A 22 20.23 -46.04 -6.69
CA LEU A 22 19.22 -45.12 -7.20
C LEU A 22 19.71 -43.72 -6.85
N LEU A 23 20.27 -43.01 -7.84
CA LEU A 23 20.34 -41.56 -7.81
C LEU A 23 18.90 -41.05 -7.93
N ALA A 24 18.17 -41.12 -6.81
CA ALA A 24 17.05 -40.23 -6.56
C ALA A 24 17.64 -38.83 -6.59
N GLY A 25 17.63 -38.21 -7.77
CA GLY A 25 17.69 -36.78 -7.91
C GLY A 25 16.45 -36.24 -7.22
N CYS A 26 16.53 -36.07 -5.90
CA CYS A 26 15.70 -35.14 -5.17
C CYS A 26 15.93 -33.79 -5.86
N GLY A 27 15.08 -33.50 -6.84
CA GLY A 27 14.75 -32.14 -7.21
C GLY A 27 14.21 -31.51 -5.95
N GLY A 28 15.13 -31.01 -5.12
CA GLY A 28 14.78 -30.07 -4.08
C GLY A 28 14.11 -28.95 -4.83
N ASP A 29 12.78 -28.92 -4.72
CA ASP A 29 12.01 -27.72 -4.88
C ASP A 29 12.82 -26.65 -4.19
N ARG A 30 13.49 -25.81 -4.99
CA ARG A 30 13.89 -24.49 -4.55
C ARG A 30 12.57 -23.79 -4.34
N GLN A 31 11.97 -24.08 -3.20
CA GLN A 31 11.04 -23.24 -2.51
C GLN A 31 11.76 -21.91 -2.51
N HIS A 32 11.43 -21.08 -3.50
CA HIS A 32 11.91 -19.73 -3.58
C HIS A 32 11.72 -19.19 -2.17
N ASP A 33 12.81 -18.76 -1.54
CA ASP A 33 12.79 -17.97 -0.31
C ASP A 33 11.88 -16.76 -0.56
N GLN A 34 10.57 -16.96 -0.46
CA GLN A 34 9.60 -15.94 -0.20
C GLN A 34 9.82 -15.59 1.26
N GLY A 35 10.94 -14.91 1.53
CA GLY A 35 11.28 -14.44 2.86
C GLY A 35 10.04 -13.78 3.46
N ALA A 36 9.77 -14.08 4.74
CA ALA A 36 8.57 -13.65 5.43
C ALA A 36 8.24 -12.19 5.10
N LEU A 37 6.98 -11.94 4.70
CA LEU A 37 6.52 -10.61 4.31
C LEU A 37 6.72 -9.65 5.48
N LYS A 38 7.38 -8.51 5.19
CA LYS A 38 7.74 -7.54 6.21
C LYS A 38 6.55 -6.64 6.53
N PRO A 39 6.34 -6.22 7.79
CA PRO A 39 5.25 -5.32 8.14
C PRO A 39 5.38 -3.96 7.44
N LEU A 40 4.29 -3.22 7.36
CA LEU A 40 4.32 -1.81 6.95
C LEU A 40 5.21 -1.01 7.92
N VAL A 41 5.96 -0.07 7.36
CA VAL A 41 6.86 0.80 8.12
C VAL A 41 6.25 2.20 8.22
N VAL A 42 6.08 2.70 9.44
CA VAL A 42 5.74 4.11 9.67
C VAL A 42 7.00 4.94 9.42
N ARG A 43 7.00 5.75 8.36
CA ARG A 43 8.13 6.63 8.03
C ARG A 43 8.06 7.93 8.80
N GLU A 44 6.87 8.49 8.86
CA GLU A 44 6.59 9.78 9.47
C GLU A 44 5.16 9.77 10.00
N GLN A 45 4.93 10.44 11.12
CA GLN A 45 3.59 10.73 11.62
C GLN A 45 3.61 12.02 12.44
N VAL A 46 2.49 12.74 12.42
CA VAL A 46 2.25 13.91 13.26
C VAL A 46 0.79 13.94 13.67
N SER A 47 0.51 14.55 14.81
CA SER A 47 -0.84 14.87 15.25
C SER A 47 -0.88 16.27 15.83
N SER A 48 -2.00 16.96 15.66
CA SER A 48 -2.27 18.25 16.26
C SER A 48 -3.65 18.27 16.92
N VAL A 49 -3.80 19.16 17.90
CA VAL A 49 -5.05 19.40 18.61
C VAL A 49 -5.31 20.90 18.58
N ALA A 50 -6.43 21.32 17.99
CA ALA A 50 -6.81 22.71 17.91
C ALA A 50 -8.23 22.93 18.44
N GLN A 51 -8.51 24.10 19.00
CA GLN A 51 -9.87 24.50 19.39
C GLN A 51 -10.68 24.76 18.11
N GLY A 52 -11.89 24.21 18.05
CA GLY A 52 -12.89 24.47 17.01
C GLY A 52 -14.25 24.85 17.62
N THR A 53 -15.23 25.12 16.76
CA THR A 53 -16.56 25.63 17.15
C THR A 53 -17.36 24.65 18.02
N GLY A 54 -17.07 23.35 17.96
CA GLY A 54 -17.78 22.29 18.69
C GLY A 54 -16.91 21.49 19.67
N GLY A 55 -15.76 22.03 20.08
CA GLY A 55 -14.80 21.33 20.95
C GLY A 55 -13.39 21.39 20.38
N TYR A 56 -12.69 20.27 20.38
CA TYR A 56 -11.32 20.16 19.90
C TYR A 56 -11.27 19.30 18.64
N VAL A 57 -10.59 19.79 17.62
CA VAL A 57 -10.29 19.03 16.40
C VAL A 57 -8.92 18.38 16.57
N VAL A 58 -8.89 17.06 16.50
CA VAL A 58 -7.67 16.25 16.45
C VAL A 58 -7.40 15.92 14.99
N SER A 59 -6.29 16.39 14.46
CA SER A 59 -5.82 16.04 13.12
C SER A 59 -4.61 15.12 13.22
N TRP A 60 -4.50 14.16 12.32
CA TRP A 60 -3.30 13.35 12.17
C TRP A 60 -2.92 13.19 10.70
N ALA A 61 -1.62 13.03 10.46
CA ALA A 61 -1.08 12.77 9.15
C ALA A 61 0.11 11.81 9.26
N GLY A 62 0.36 11.05 8.21
CA GLY A 62 1.51 10.15 8.20
C GLY A 62 1.84 9.56 6.83
N VAL A 63 2.95 8.83 6.82
CA VAL A 63 3.46 8.11 5.67
C VAL A 63 3.76 6.66 6.06
N LEU A 64 3.02 5.72 5.46
CA LEU A 64 3.31 4.29 5.56
C LEU A 64 4.13 3.85 4.34
N ALA A 65 5.15 3.04 4.54
CA ALA A 65 5.94 2.45 3.47
C ALA A 65 5.72 0.93 3.43
N ASN A 66 5.54 0.41 2.21
CA ASN A 66 5.46 -1.01 1.94
C ASN A 66 6.83 -1.55 1.51
N PRO A 67 7.55 -2.31 2.35
CA PRO A 67 8.84 -2.87 2.00
C PRO A 67 8.75 -4.06 1.02
N ASN A 68 7.56 -4.64 0.82
CA ASN A 68 7.37 -5.85 0.01
C ASN A 68 7.19 -5.47 -1.45
N ARG A 69 8.20 -5.76 -2.28
CA ARG A 69 8.22 -5.35 -3.69
C ARG A 69 7.18 -6.03 -4.57
N TRP A 70 6.57 -7.12 -4.15
CA TRP A 70 5.66 -7.93 -4.98
C TRP A 70 4.26 -8.08 -4.38
N HIS A 71 3.96 -7.38 -3.28
CA HIS A 71 2.70 -7.53 -2.55
C HIS A 71 2.10 -6.17 -2.25
N PHE A 72 0.80 -6.03 -2.48
CA PHE A 72 0.00 -4.95 -1.94
C PHE A 72 -0.26 -5.18 -0.46
N ALA A 73 -0.28 -4.07 0.29
CA ALA A 73 -0.79 -4.06 1.65
C ALA A 73 -2.27 -3.61 1.59
N GLU A 74 -3.19 -4.54 1.78
CA GLU A 74 -4.64 -4.30 1.72
C GLU A 74 -5.27 -4.26 3.12
N ASN A 75 -6.47 -3.68 3.21
CA ASN A 75 -7.31 -3.65 4.42
C ASN A 75 -6.60 -3.09 5.66
N VAL A 76 -5.66 -2.17 5.42
CA VAL A 76 -4.94 -1.41 6.45
C VAL A 76 -5.92 -0.43 7.09
N ALA A 77 -5.82 -0.26 8.40
CA ALA A 77 -6.53 0.79 9.13
C ALA A 77 -5.59 1.49 10.09
N ALA A 78 -5.75 2.81 10.22
CA ALA A 78 -5.14 3.60 11.27
C ALA A 78 -6.16 3.80 12.40
N THR A 79 -5.77 3.50 13.63
CA THR A 79 -6.57 3.81 14.83
C THR A 79 -5.92 4.96 15.56
N MET A 80 -6.63 6.08 15.65
CA MET A 80 -6.25 7.23 16.46
C MET A 80 -6.97 7.15 17.80
N VAL A 81 -6.23 7.35 18.89
CA VAL A 81 -6.75 7.47 20.25
C VAL A 81 -6.21 8.75 20.89
N GLY A 82 -7.11 9.63 21.31
CA GLY A 82 -6.81 10.82 22.10
C GLY A 82 -7.15 10.61 23.57
N ARG A 83 -6.23 10.98 24.47
CA ARG A 83 -6.40 10.91 25.93
C ARG A 83 -6.23 12.28 26.56
N ASP A 84 -7.00 12.59 27.59
CA ASP A 84 -6.83 13.81 28.38
C ASP A 84 -5.61 13.72 29.33
N ALA A 85 -5.40 14.78 30.12
CA ALA A 85 -4.27 14.86 31.06
C ALA A 85 -4.34 13.82 32.19
N ALA A 86 -5.52 13.29 32.51
CA ALA A 86 -5.70 12.22 33.49
C ALA A 86 -5.52 10.82 32.86
N GLY A 87 -5.25 10.75 31.55
CA GLY A 87 -5.08 9.51 30.80
C GLY A 87 -6.39 8.83 30.37
N LYS A 88 -7.54 9.48 30.56
CA LYS A 88 -8.85 8.99 30.12
C LYS A 88 -8.99 9.20 28.61
N GLU A 89 -9.51 8.19 27.92
CA GLU A 89 -9.82 8.29 26.50
C GLU A 89 -10.97 9.27 26.26
N VAL A 90 -10.74 10.27 25.41
CA VAL A 90 -11.72 11.31 25.08
C VAL A 90 -12.12 11.30 23.61
N VAL A 91 -11.36 10.60 22.76
CA VAL A 91 -11.70 10.37 21.35
C VAL A 91 -11.01 9.12 20.82
N ARG A 92 -11.70 8.38 19.97
CA ARG A 92 -11.16 7.26 19.20
C ARG A 92 -11.75 7.27 17.80
N MET A 93 -10.91 7.06 16.80
CA MET A 93 -11.31 6.91 15.41
C MET A 93 -10.53 5.77 14.77
N GLU A 94 -11.22 4.86 14.09
CA GLU A 94 -10.59 3.93 13.15
C GLU A 94 -10.84 4.41 11.72
N GLN A 95 -9.77 4.61 10.98
CA GLN A 95 -9.79 5.06 9.59
C GLN A 95 -9.26 3.94 8.69
N PRO A 96 -10.11 3.35 7.83
CA PRO A 96 -9.65 2.52 6.73
C PRO A 96 -8.71 3.32 5.82
N LEU A 97 -7.60 2.72 5.41
CA LEU A 97 -6.64 3.33 4.49
C LEU A 97 -6.69 2.64 3.14
N ASP A 98 -6.36 3.37 2.07
CA ASP A 98 -6.29 2.76 0.75
C ASP A 98 -5.10 1.80 0.65
N ALA A 99 -5.20 0.82 -0.25
CA ALA A 99 -4.15 -0.17 -0.44
C ALA A 99 -2.78 0.48 -0.73
N VAL A 100 -1.72 -0.09 -0.14
CA VAL A 100 -0.35 0.40 -0.33
C VAL A 100 0.33 -0.39 -1.44
N PRO A 101 0.78 0.27 -2.53
CA PRO A 101 1.37 -0.43 -3.66
C PRO A 101 2.67 -1.15 -3.33
N PRO A 102 3.04 -2.19 -4.09
CA PRO A 102 4.28 -2.95 -3.88
C PRO A 102 5.51 -2.05 -3.92
N GLY A 103 6.35 -2.10 -2.88
CA GLY A 103 7.53 -1.24 -2.76
C GLY A 103 7.24 0.26 -2.61
N GLY A 104 5.97 0.66 -2.54
CA GLY A 104 5.55 2.04 -2.54
C GLY A 104 5.30 2.64 -1.15
N SER A 105 4.68 3.81 -1.14
CA SER A 105 4.26 4.49 0.09
C SER A 105 2.84 5.01 0.00
N LEU A 106 2.25 5.23 1.15
CA LEU A 106 0.91 5.73 1.36
C LEU A 106 1.00 6.98 2.24
N LYS A 107 0.63 8.14 1.68
CA LYS A 107 0.35 9.37 2.42
C LYS A 107 -1.11 9.37 2.85
N PHE A 108 -1.39 9.58 4.13
CA PHE A 108 -2.76 9.64 4.65
C PHE A 108 -2.90 10.73 5.70
N THR A 109 -4.14 11.16 5.87
CA THR A 109 -4.55 12.17 6.84
C THR A 109 -5.91 11.78 7.40
N GLY A 110 -6.22 12.22 8.61
CA GLY A 110 -7.55 12.07 9.17
C GLY A 110 -7.82 13.11 10.25
N GLN A 111 -9.09 13.23 10.61
CA GLN A 111 -9.56 14.17 11.62
C GLN A 111 -10.67 13.54 12.46
N ALA A 112 -10.76 13.97 13.71
CA ALA A 112 -11.84 13.62 14.62
C ALA A 112 -12.09 14.78 15.59
N THR A 113 -13.30 14.87 16.12
CA THR A 113 -13.66 15.86 17.14
C THR A 113 -13.70 15.24 18.53
N ALA A 114 -13.31 16.01 19.54
CA ALA A 114 -13.35 15.64 20.95
C ALA A 114 -14.00 16.77 21.74
N SER A 115 -14.85 16.44 22.73
CA SER A 115 -15.45 17.45 23.60
C SER A 115 -14.47 18.01 24.64
N VAL A 116 -13.45 17.24 24.99
CA VAL A 116 -12.38 17.58 25.94
C VAL A 116 -11.04 17.59 25.22
N ARG A 117 -10.14 18.52 25.59
CA ARG A 117 -8.82 18.64 24.98
C ARG A 117 -7.99 17.37 25.21
N PRO A 118 -7.60 16.63 24.17
CA PRO A 118 -6.61 15.58 24.33
C PRO A 118 -5.25 16.18 24.69
N ALA A 119 -4.64 15.67 25.75
CA ALA A 119 -3.25 15.96 26.12
C ALA A 119 -2.26 15.04 25.38
N GLN A 120 -2.70 13.84 25.00
CA GLN A 120 -1.90 12.87 24.24
C GLN A 120 -2.73 12.33 23.07
N VAL A 121 -2.08 12.18 21.91
CA VAL A 121 -2.66 11.51 20.74
C VAL A 121 -1.72 10.39 20.32
N LYS A 122 -2.27 9.19 20.13
CA LYS A 122 -1.55 8.02 19.64
C LYS A 122 -2.22 7.49 18.38
N VAL A 123 -1.42 7.23 17.36
CA VAL A 123 -1.87 6.56 16.13
C VAL A 123 -1.22 5.19 16.07
N THR A 124 -2.02 4.15 15.87
CA THR A 124 -1.57 2.76 15.68
C THR A 124 -2.14 2.20 14.40
N TYR A 125 -1.56 1.11 13.89
CA TYR A 125 -1.93 0.55 12.60
C TYR A 125 -2.28 -0.92 12.74
N ARG A 126 -3.38 -1.33 12.09
CA ARG A 126 -3.71 -2.75 11.93
C ARG A 126 -2.73 -3.40 10.94
N PRO A 127 -2.28 -4.64 11.19
CA PRO A 127 -1.49 -5.39 10.21
C PRO A 127 -2.21 -5.46 8.86
N ALA A 128 -1.43 -5.33 7.78
CA ALA A 128 -1.97 -5.43 6.43
C ALA A 128 -2.33 -6.87 6.08
N GLN A 129 -3.34 -7.03 5.23
CA GLN A 129 -3.54 -8.26 4.47
C GLN A 129 -2.67 -8.18 3.22
N TRP A 130 -1.71 -9.09 3.10
CA TRP A 130 -0.80 -9.08 1.97
C TRP A 130 -1.41 -9.82 0.79
N ARG A 131 -1.45 -9.15 -0.36
CA ARG A 131 -1.88 -9.75 -1.61
C ARG A 131 -0.79 -9.61 -2.65
N GLN A 132 -0.42 -10.72 -3.29
CA GLN A 132 0.52 -10.68 -4.40
C GLN A 132 -0.04 -9.81 -5.54
N ALA A 133 0.79 -8.94 -6.08
CA ALA A 133 0.42 -8.07 -7.19
C ALA A 133 0.25 -8.89 -8.48
N ALA A 134 -0.82 -8.62 -9.22
CA ALA A 134 -1.10 -9.27 -10.50
C ALA A 134 -0.17 -8.78 -11.65
N ARG A 135 0.61 -7.72 -11.41
CA ARG A 135 1.51 -7.10 -12.39
C ARG A 135 2.86 -6.81 -11.74
N VAL A 136 3.88 -6.65 -12.58
CA VAL A 136 5.20 -6.17 -12.13
C VAL A 136 5.08 -4.78 -11.50
N PRO A 137 5.88 -4.44 -10.48
CA PRO A 137 5.77 -3.17 -9.75
C PRO A 137 5.84 -1.93 -10.63
N SER A 138 6.63 -1.97 -11.71
CA SER A 138 6.75 -0.89 -12.68
C SER A 138 5.48 -0.60 -13.47
N ALA A 139 4.45 -1.46 -13.39
CA ALA A 139 3.14 -1.22 -13.98
C ALA A 139 2.28 -0.25 -13.15
N PHE A 140 2.60 -0.04 -11.86
CA PHE A 140 1.85 0.85 -10.97
C PHE A 140 2.45 2.27 -10.99
N VAL A 141 2.23 2.97 -12.10
CA VAL A 141 2.72 4.34 -12.33
C VAL A 141 1.98 5.33 -11.41
N PRO A 142 2.68 6.22 -10.69
CA PRO A 142 2.06 7.27 -9.89
C PRO A 142 1.25 8.25 -10.75
N PHE A 143 0.12 8.74 -10.22
CA PHE A 143 -0.67 9.78 -10.88
C PHE A 143 0.09 11.11 -10.86
N PRO A 144 0.38 11.72 -12.03
CA PRO A 144 1.09 12.99 -12.07
C PRO A 144 0.27 14.12 -11.44
N VAL A 145 0.89 14.88 -10.56
CA VAL A 145 0.31 16.09 -9.95
C VAL A 145 1.10 17.30 -10.44
N THR A 146 0.41 18.32 -10.96
CA THR A 146 1.00 19.48 -11.63
C THR A 146 0.28 20.78 -11.24
N ALA A 147 0.88 21.91 -11.60
CA ALA A 147 0.33 23.25 -11.39
C ALA A 147 -0.10 23.49 -9.93
N THR A 148 0.72 23.03 -8.98
CA THR A 148 0.40 23.05 -7.55
C THR A 148 0.63 24.42 -6.94
N SER A 149 -0.29 24.88 -6.10
CA SER A 149 -0.11 26.05 -5.25
C SER A 149 -0.43 25.72 -3.80
N THR A 150 0.16 26.48 -2.88
CA THR A 150 -0.13 26.40 -1.44
C THR A 150 -0.17 27.81 -0.90
N GLU A 151 -1.35 28.21 -0.41
CA GLU A 151 -1.62 29.57 0.05
C GLU A 151 -2.04 29.54 1.52
N LYS A 152 -1.48 30.44 2.32
CA LYS A 152 -1.87 30.59 3.73
C LYS A 152 -3.16 31.39 3.81
N LEU A 153 -4.14 30.85 4.54
CA LEU A 153 -5.40 31.52 4.83
C LEU A 153 -5.31 32.31 6.16
N GLY A 154 -6.18 33.31 6.32
CA GLY A 154 -6.15 34.22 7.47
C GLY A 154 -6.37 33.55 8.84
N ASN A 155 -6.95 32.35 8.87
CA ASN A 155 -7.24 31.59 10.09
C ASN A 155 -6.17 30.55 10.45
N GLY A 156 -4.97 30.62 9.85
CA GLY A 156 -3.91 29.64 10.07
C GLY A 156 -4.09 28.31 9.31
N SER A 157 -5.12 28.20 8.48
CA SER A 157 -5.29 27.11 7.53
C SER A 157 -4.50 27.37 6.25
N TYR A 158 -4.40 26.36 5.38
CA TYR A 158 -3.73 26.47 4.09
C TYR A 158 -4.60 25.90 2.98
N LEU A 159 -4.76 26.64 1.89
CA LEU A 159 -5.38 26.18 0.67
C LEU A 159 -4.32 25.51 -0.20
N VAL A 160 -4.56 24.28 -0.62
CA VAL A 160 -3.70 23.56 -1.56
C VAL A 160 -4.53 23.26 -2.81
N ALA A 161 -4.04 23.69 -3.95
CA ALA A 161 -4.68 23.46 -5.24
C ALA A 161 -3.70 22.86 -6.24
N GLY A 162 -4.23 22.23 -7.27
CA GLY A 162 -3.43 21.71 -8.39
C GLY A 162 -4.27 20.94 -9.39
N SER A 163 -3.60 20.18 -10.24
CA SER A 163 -4.24 19.28 -11.19
C SER A 163 -3.62 17.89 -11.12
N VAL A 164 -4.47 16.86 -11.18
CA VAL A 164 -4.08 15.45 -11.25
C VAL A 164 -4.36 14.90 -12.64
N ALA A 165 -3.38 14.23 -13.23
CA ALA A 165 -3.51 13.52 -14.51
C ALA A 165 -3.59 12.01 -14.29
N ASN A 166 -4.17 11.31 -15.26
CA ASN A 166 -4.23 9.85 -15.27
C ASN A 166 -3.16 9.27 -16.22
N PRO A 167 -2.20 8.49 -15.72
CA PRO A 167 -1.17 7.86 -16.53
C PRO A 167 -1.64 6.55 -17.17
N TYR A 168 -2.91 6.15 -17.05
CA TYR A 168 -3.46 4.90 -17.57
C TYR A 168 -4.46 5.15 -18.71
N GLN A 169 -4.67 4.15 -19.57
CA GLN A 169 -5.66 4.24 -20.65
C GLN A 169 -7.10 4.28 -20.13
N LYS A 170 -7.43 3.44 -19.14
CA LYS A 170 -8.74 3.42 -18.49
C LYS A 170 -8.89 4.64 -17.56
N ALA A 171 -10.07 5.23 -17.53
CA ALA A 171 -10.40 6.31 -16.60
C ALA A 171 -10.29 5.83 -15.15
N ALA A 172 -9.70 6.66 -14.29
CA ALA A 172 -9.72 6.43 -12.85
C ALA A 172 -11.05 6.98 -12.29
N THR A 173 -11.89 6.07 -11.81
CA THR A 173 -13.25 6.41 -11.33
C THR A 173 -13.21 7.42 -10.20
N SER A 174 -12.35 7.19 -9.19
CA SER A 174 -12.14 8.10 -8.07
C SER A 174 -10.70 8.01 -7.59
N LEU A 175 -10.06 9.18 -7.47
CA LEU A 175 -8.73 9.33 -6.90
C LEU A 175 -8.83 10.06 -5.57
N VAL A 176 -8.04 9.59 -4.62
CA VAL A 176 -7.74 10.30 -3.38
C VAL A 176 -6.51 11.16 -3.62
N VAL A 177 -6.65 12.47 -3.41
CA VAL A 177 -5.53 13.42 -3.43
C VAL A 177 -5.21 13.81 -2.00
N THR A 178 -4.02 13.46 -1.53
CA THR A 178 -3.54 13.79 -0.18
C THR A 178 -2.41 14.80 -0.28
N ALA A 179 -2.52 15.90 0.47
CA ALA A 179 -1.46 16.88 0.64
C ALA A 179 -0.93 16.82 2.08
N LEU A 180 0.37 16.62 2.21
CA LEU A 180 1.08 16.70 3.49
C LEU A 180 1.88 18.00 3.55
N LEU A 181 1.65 18.83 4.56
CA LEU A 181 2.37 20.08 4.73
C LEU A 181 3.64 19.88 5.54
N ARG A 182 4.69 20.60 5.12
CA ARG A 182 6.01 20.53 5.75
C ARG A 182 6.55 21.90 6.11
N ASP A 183 7.29 21.96 7.22
CA ASP A 183 8.04 23.14 7.62
C ASP A 183 9.33 23.31 6.79
N ARG A 184 10.10 24.38 7.06
CA ARG A 184 11.39 24.65 6.38
C ARG A 184 12.45 23.58 6.63
N ALA A 185 12.38 22.88 7.76
CA ALA A 185 13.26 21.75 8.07
C ALA A 185 12.83 20.45 7.39
N GLY A 186 11.71 20.47 6.65
CA GLY A 186 11.14 19.31 5.97
C GLY A 186 10.32 18.40 6.89
N ARG A 187 10.02 18.80 8.13
CA ARG A 187 9.22 18.00 9.06
C ARG A 187 7.76 18.05 8.68
N LEU A 188 7.07 16.92 8.79
CA LEU A 188 5.63 16.81 8.62
C LEU A 188 4.91 17.59 9.74
N ILE A 189 4.04 18.53 9.35
CA ILE A 189 3.29 19.37 10.30
C ILE A 189 1.77 19.21 10.19
N GLY A 190 1.27 18.56 9.14
CA GLY A 190 -0.15 18.21 9.01
C GLY A 190 -0.49 17.82 7.57
N GLY A 191 -1.78 17.77 7.27
CA GLY A 191 -2.24 17.50 5.91
C GLY A 191 -3.76 17.37 5.84
N ALA A 192 -4.25 17.31 4.61
CA ALA A 192 -5.64 16.99 4.34
C ALA A 192 -5.76 16.19 3.03
N THR A 193 -6.96 15.70 2.78
CA THR A 193 -7.28 14.86 1.64
C THR A 193 -8.55 15.36 0.96
N THR A 194 -8.62 15.21 -0.37
CA THR A 194 -9.82 15.43 -1.18
C THR A 194 -9.98 14.32 -2.21
N TYR A 195 -11.11 14.30 -2.91
CA TYR A 195 -11.42 13.31 -3.94
C TYR A 195 -11.56 13.98 -5.29
N VAL A 196 -11.14 13.27 -6.33
CA VAL A 196 -11.27 13.70 -7.72
C VAL A 196 -11.78 12.54 -8.54
N ASP A 197 -12.96 12.70 -9.10
CA ASP A 197 -13.62 11.66 -9.89
C ASP A 197 -13.39 11.84 -11.41
N ASP A 198 -13.58 10.73 -12.13
CA ASP A 198 -13.49 10.62 -13.60
C ASP A 198 -12.22 11.24 -14.19
N VAL A 199 -11.05 10.85 -13.66
CA VAL A 199 -9.76 11.32 -14.19
C VAL A 199 -9.38 10.49 -15.40
N ARG A 200 -9.50 11.08 -16.59
CA ARG A 200 -9.25 10.42 -17.88
C ARG A 200 -7.85 10.74 -18.40
N ALA A 201 -7.30 9.84 -19.21
CA ALA A 201 -6.06 10.08 -19.94
C ALA A 201 -6.12 11.38 -20.75
N GLY A 202 -5.06 12.19 -20.71
CA GLY A 202 -4.98 13.45 -21.44
C GLY A 202 -5.95 14.54 -20.98
N ARG A 203 -6.75 14.31 -19.93
CA ARG A 203 -7.71 15.29 -19.37
C ARG A 203 -7.48 15.47 -17.87
N PRO A 204 -6.43 16.23 -17.46
CA PRO A 204 -6.16 16.48 -16.05
C PRO A 204 -7.36 17.13 -15.35
N ARG A 205 -7.58 16.76 -14.10
CA ARG A 205 -8.68 17.27 -13.26
C ARG A 205 -8.12 18.14 -12.15
N ARG A 206 -8.76 19.29 -11.92
CA ARG A 206 -8.37 20.19 -10.83
C ARG A 206 -8.80 19.63 -9.49
N PHE A 207 -8.02 19.88 -8.47
CA PHE A 207 -8.39 19.66 -7.08
C PHE A 207 -8.10 20.91 -6.26
N VAL A 208 -8.87 21.06 -5.19
CA VAL A 208 -8.66 22.04 -4.13
C VAL A 208 -8.94 21.33 -2.81
N LEU A 209 -8.08 21.54 -1.82
CA LEU A 209 -8.27 21.05 -0.46
C LEU A 209 -7.76 22.08 0.53
N THR A 210 -8.36 22.11 1.71
CA THR A 210 -7.95 22.98 2.81
C THR A 210 -7.35 22.13 3.92
N VAL A 211 -6.14 22.47 4.34
CA VAL A 211 -5.52 21.93 5.54
C VAL A 211 -5.86 22.85 6.70
N GLU A 212 -6.75 22.39 7.56
CA GLU A 212 -7.34 23.22 8.61
C GLU A 212 -6.40 23.38 9.81
N ASN A 213 -6.37 24.61 10.32
CA ASN A 213 -5.98 24.96 11.69
C ASN A 213 -4.73 24.20 12.21
N LEU A 214 -3.58 24.47 11.58
CA LEU A 214 -2.27 23.97 12.01
C LEU A 214 -1.77 24.70 13.28
N ALA A 215 -2.57 24.71 14.34
CA ALA A 215 -2.27 25.41 15.58
C ALA A 215 -0.92 24.98 16.16
N GLY A 216 -0.02 25.95 16.37
CA GLY A 216 1.31 25.72 16.92
C GLY A 216 2.32 25.07 15.95
N ALA A 217 1.93 24.77 14.71
CA ALA A 217 2.85 24.33 13.68
C ALA A 217 3.56 25.55 13.08
N GLY A 218 4.87 25.46 12.87
CA GLY A 218 5.65 26.52 12.25
C GLY A 218 5.16 26.88 10.84
N PRO A 219 5.76 27.89 10.19
CA PRO A 219 5.36 28.30 8.84
C PRO A 219 5.51 27.12 7.86
N VAL A 220 4.47 26.90 7.04
CA VAL A 220 4.51 25.92 5.95
C VAL A 220 5.50 26.41 4.89
N ALA A 221 6.42 25.53 4.51
CA ALA A 221 7.38 25.77 3.44
C ALA A 221 7.01 25.07 2.13
N ARG A 222 6.39 23.89 2.20
CA ARG A 222 5.96 23.12 1.02
C ARG A 222 4.81 22.16 1.31
N ALA A 223 4.13 21.74 0.25
CA ALA A 223 3.15 20.66 0.27
C ALA A 223 3.67 19.44 -0.54
N ASP A 224 3.74 18.29 0.11
CA ASP A 224 4.04 17.01 -0.50
C ASP A 224 2.73 16.35 -0.95
N ILE A 225 2.34 16.58 -2.21
CA ILE A 225 1.05 16.09 -2.73
C ILE A 225 1.23 14.73 -3.40
N ALA A 226 0.24 13.85 -3.27
CA ALA A 226 0.15 12.61 -4.04
C ALA A 226 -1.30 12.26 -4.35
N ALA A 227 -1.53 11.63 -5.50
CA ALA A 227 -2.82 11.07 -5.87
C ALA A 227 -2.72 9.55 -6.05
N ARG A 228 -3.79 8.84 -5.71
CA ARG A 228 -3.88 7.37 -5.81
C ARG A 228 -5.32 6.91 -5.93
N THR A 229 -5.53 5.65 -6.29
CA THR A 229 -6.87 5.05 -6.27
C THR A 229 -7.44 4.99 -4.86
N TRP A 230 -8.73 5.28 -4.74
CA TRP A 230 -9.47 5.09 -3.50
C TRP A 230 -9.84 3.62 -3.27
N GLY A 231 -9.76 3.16 -2.03
CA GLY A 231 -10.24 1.84 -1.60
C GLY A 231 -9.19 0.98 -0.91
N SER A 232 -9.64 0.18 0.05
CA SER A 232 -8.77 -0.69 0.88
C SER A 232 -8.21 -1.90 0.14
N SER A 233 -8.69 -2.18 -1.08
CA SER A 233 -8.18 -3.22 -1.96
C SER A 233 -7.42 -2.62 -3.13
N ALA A 234 -6.48 -3.38 -3.69
CA ALA A 234 -5.70 -2.98 -4.84
C ALA A 234 -6.38 -3.25 -6.19
N ARG A 235 -7.62 -3.78 -6.20
CA ARG A 235 -8.39 -4.02 -7.43
C ARG A 235 -8.49 -2.77 -8.32
N PRO A 236 -8.87 -1.57 -7.82
CA PRO A 236 -8.96 -0.38 -8.67
C PRO A 236 -7.62 -0.06 -9.33
N TYR A 237 -6.51 -0.24 -8.63
CA TYR A 237 -5.19 0.10 -9.15
C TYR A 237 -4.69 -0.93 -10.17
N GLU A 238 -4.98 -2.22 -9.94
CA GLU A 238 -4.67 -3.28 -10.89
C GLU A 238 -5.51 -3.19 -12.17
N GLU A 239 -6.79 -2.85 -12.08
CA GLU A 239 -7.63 -2.62 -13.26
C GLU A 239 -7.09 -1.51 -14.15
N LEU A 240 -6.58 -0.42 -13.55
CA LEU A 240 -5.90 0.65 -14.28
C LEU A 240 -4.59 0.15 -14.90
N ALA A 241 -3.76 -0.54 -14.14
CA ALA A 241 -2.49 -1.09 -14.63
C ALA A 241 -2.67 -2.10 -15.77
N LEU A 242 -3.77 -2.89 -15.75
CA LEU A 242 -4.13 -3.83 -16.82
C LEU A 242 -4.51 -3.12 -18.12
N SER A 243 -5.05 -1.90 -18.05
CA SER A 243 -5.31 -1.08 -19.23
C SER A 243 -4.04 -0.51 -19.89
N GLY A 244 -2.89 -0.61 -19.23
CA GLY A 244 -1.63 -0.07 -19.71
C GLY A 244 -1.42 1.41 -19.39
N ALA A 245 -0.14 1.80 -19.30
CA ALA A 245 0.28 3.17 -19.03
C ALA A 245 0.42 4.02 -20.30
N LEU A 246 0.28 5.34 -20.16
CA LEU A 246 0.40 6.36 -21.20
C LEU A 246 1.46 7.42 -20.85
N PRO A 247 2.30 7.82 -21.81
CA PRO A 247 2.46 7.18 -23.13
C PRO A 247 2.94 5.73 -22.97
N PRO A 248 2.60 4.82 -23.91
CA PRO A 248 3.17 3.47 -23.90
C PRO A 248 4.69 3.62 -23.87
N SER A 249 5.37 2.84 -23.04
CA SER A 249 6.83 2.91 -22.94
C SER A 249 7.45 2.65 -24.32
N THR A 250 7.82 3.72 -25.02
CA THR A 250 8.58 3.66 -26.29
C THR A 250 10.07 3.50 -26.03
N ALA A 251 10.49 3.52 -24.77
CA ALA A 251 11.87 3.26 -24.38
C ALA A 251 12.25 1.86 -24.85
N ARG A 252 13.13 1.79 -25.86
CA ARG A 252 13.71 0.55 -26.35
C ARG A 252 14.32 -0.21 -25.15
N PRO A 253 14.00 -1.50 -24.95
CA PRO A 253 14.63 -2.28 -23.90
C PRO A 253 16.15 -2.14 -24.02
N ARG A 254 16.79 -1.63 -22.96
CA ARG A 254 18.26 -1.53 -22.89
C ARG A 254 18.90 -2.86 -22.54
N THR A 255 18.12 -3.77 -21.97
CA THR A 255 18.53 -5.15 -21.74
C THR A 255 18.61 -5.88 -23.07
N PRO A 256 19.72 -6.58 -23.37
CA PRO A 256 19.80 -7.45 -24.53
C PRO A 256 18.67 -8.50 -24.45
N PRO A 257 18.19 -9.00 -25.60
CA PRO A 257 17.28 -10.14 -25.63
C PRO A 257 17.85 -11.26 -24.75
N PHE A 258 16.98 -11.94 -24.01
CA PHE A 258 17.42 -13.10 -23.24
C PHE A 258 18.11 -14.09 -24.20
N ALA A 259 19.31 -14.54 -23.85
CA ALA A 259 20.10 -15.46 -24.68
C ALA A 259 19.41 -16.81 -24.93
N ARG A 260 18.39 -17.14 -24.13
CA ARG A 260 17.44 -18.22 -24.37
C ARG A 260 16.05 -17.67 -24.17
N ASP A 261 15.16 -17.96 -25.11
CA ASP A 261 13.73 -17.83 -24.86
C ASP A 261 13.40 -18.70 -23.65
N ARG A 262 12.81 -18.11 -22.61
CA ARG A 262 12.42 -18.89 -21.43
C ARG A 262 11.18 -19.74 -21.69
N GLY A 263 10.60 -19.62 -22.89
CA GLY A 263 9.34 -20.25 -23.25
C GLY A 263 8.20 -19.73 -22.38
N SER A 264 6.97 -20.00 -22.79
CA SER A 264 5.86 -20.04 -21.85
C SER A 264 6.11 -21.24 -20.92
N GLN A 265 6.74 -21.04 -19.76
CA GLN A 265 6.57 -22.02 -18.69
C GLN A 265 5.08 -22.06 -18.39
N ALA A 266 4.44 -23.18 -18.74
CA ALA A 266 3.08 -23.47 -18.29
C ALA A 266 3.08 -23.27 -16.78
N MET A 267 2.25 -22.33 -16.33
CA MET A 267 2.03 -22.13 -14.89
C MET A 267 1.59 -23.49 -14.33
N PRO A 268 2.18 -23.97 -13.22
CA PRO A 268 1.68 -25.18 -12.56
C PRO A 268 0.20 -24.97 -12.22
N GLY A 269 -0.69 -25.61 -12.98
CA GLY A 269 -2.15 -25.46 -12.86
C GLY A 269 -2.92 -25.10 -14.14
N ASP A 270 -2.27 -24.81 -15.27
CA ASP A 270 -3.00 -24.55 -16.53
C ASP A 270 -3.47 -25.88 -17.16
N ARG A 271 -4.69 -26.32 -16.82
CA ARG A 271 -5.35 -27.54 -17.38
C ARG A 271 -5.96 -27.31 -18.77
N ARG A 272 -5.29 -26.56 -19.64
CA ARG A 272 -5.71 -26.38 -21.03
C ARG A 272 -4.63 -26.86 -22.00
N GLN A 273 -4.30 -28.15 -21.95
CA GLN A 273 -3.83 -28.95 -23.09
C GLN A 273 -4.34 -30.37 -22.93
#